data_AF-A0A951FCR3-F1
#
_entry.id   AF-A0A951FCR3-F1
#
_cell.length_a   1.000
_cell.length_b   1.000
_cell.length_c   1.000
_cell.angle_alpha   90.00
_cell.angle_beta   90.00
_cell.angle_gamma   90.00
#
_symmetry.space_group_name_H-M   'P 1'
#
loop_
_entity.id
_entity.type
_entity.pdbx_description
1 polymer ?
#
loop_
_entity_poly.entity_id
_entity_poly.type
_entity_poly.pdbx_seq_one_letter_code
_entity_poly.pdbx_strand_id
1 'polypeptide(L)'
;DEAGMRAICGESVMRFPTPDSTSYDEGLEYTRRFMEKWRGHERIIATVAPHAPYTCTDEIYRAAVELAREFDTPLITHLSETAREVKESLQERKLSPVAYAHSVGAFNVKAIAAHCVHTDERDWAILTQHNVGAAPCPSSNLKLASGIAPFAGMLAAGVHLGIGTDGPASNDDQDLITEVHLAAMLPKGTSGDPTVVPARQALALATSLGAKAVHLDHLIGTLEPGKRADIVVLDMCATHSSPRYSYTHDAIYSQIVYSAHASDVQHTLVDGTFLLRDRRLLTLDENTIKEQAQTIADGINEFLSAREVDLLGKIVAIGGVQQDEIFEVQSKARITNPGPVVEALNGPEFTITKPTERTQYDTYFAFQDEARGRVRYREDHRHDPGARLDPKYTLTLTVPAEERDDFPHAVLLSRARYTAPADRSLRFYREYFQPDQIIEVEKQRRRWRVIYKGEEFAINLDTLVGSAEPGPYLEIKSRTWSLRDAEHKANLIGEILQICGVHEDQLVKKEYVELEGAETR
;
A
#
# COMPACT_ATOMS: atom_id res chain seq x y z
N ASP A 1 26.43 -11.16 13.81
CA ASP A 1 27.55 -11.47 14.72
C ASP A 1 28.77 -10.59 14.45
N GLU A 2 29.26 -10.52 13.20
CA GLU A 2 30.44 -9.72 12.82
C GLU A 2 30.43 -8.26 13.34
N ALA A 3 29.27 -7.60 13.31
CA ALA A 3 29.11 -6.24 13.86
C ALA A 3 29.36 -6.12 15.39
N GLY A 4 29.33 -7.25 16.12
CA GLY A 4 29.45 -7.32 17.58
C GLY A 4 28.14 -7.09 18.35
N MET A 5 27.03 -6.82 17.66
CA MET A 5 25.73 -6.53 18.27
C MET A 5 25.04 -7.77 18.86
N ARG A 6 24.28 -7.56 19.94
CA ARG A 6 23.31 -8.53 20.47
C ARG A 6 22.00 -8.43 19.69
N ALA A 7 21.40 -9.55 19.35
CA ALA A 7 20.15 -9.58 18.58
C ALA A 7 19.28 -10.79 18.89
N ILE A 8 17.97 -10.58 18.79
CA ILE A 8 16.99 -11.66 18.59
C ILE A 8 16.55 -11.56 17.13
N CYS A 9 16.91 -12.55 16.33
CA CYS A 9 16.62 -12.58 14.90
C CYS A 9 15.47 -13.55 14.63
N GLY A 10 14.32 -13.03 14.21
CA GLY A 10 13.14 -13.82 13.89
C GLY A 10 13.06 -14.15 12.40
N GLU A 11 13.02 -15.44 12.06
CA GLU A 11 12.74 -15.89 10.70
C GLU A 11 11.23 -15.79 10.42
N SER A 12 10.87 -15.10 9.34
CA SER A 12 9.47 -14.81 9.04
C SER A 12 8.77 -16.02 8.41
N VAL A 13 7.58 -16.37 8.94
CA VAL A 13 6.76 -17.45 8.37
C VAL A 13 5.33 -16.95 8.12
N MET A 14 4.77 -17.23 6.94
CA MET A 14 3.39 -16.91 6.59
C MET A 14 2.82 -17.86 5.52
N ARG A 15 1.50 -17.81 5.30
CA ARG A 15 0.81 -18.68 4.33
C ARG A 15 1.13 -18.39 2.87
N PHE A 16 1.71 -17.21 2.58
CA PHE A 16 2.04 -16.76 1.24
C PHE A 16 3.52 -17.00 0.94
N PRO A 17 3.92 -17.16 -0.33
CA PRO A 17 5.32 -17.26 -0.70
C PRO A 17 6.12 -16.03 -0.24
N THR A 18 7.34 -16.26 0.24
CA THR A 18 8.32 -15.25 0.68
C THR A 18 9.59 -15.33 -0.18
N PRO A 19 10.49 -14.33 -0.13
CA PRO A 19 11.73 -14.37 -0.93
C PRO A 19 12.64 -15.59 -0.65
N ASP A 20 12.56 -16.16 0.54
CA ASP A 20 13.35 -17.27 1.05
C ASP A 20 12.61 -18.63 1.05
N SER A 21 11.29 -18.64 0.86
CA SER A 21 10.49 -19.87 0.87
C SER A 21 9.26 -19.81 -0.05
N THR A 22 8.97 -20.90 -0.75
CA THR A 22 7.82 -20.92 -1.67
C THR A 22 6.50 -21.32 -0.98
N SER A 23 6.60 -21.91 0.21
CA SER A 23 5.49 -22.37 1.04
C SER A 23 5.81 -22.25 2.52
N TYR A 24 4.78 -22.24 3.37
CA TYR A 24 4.99 -22.15 4.82
C TYR A 24 5.72 -23.38 5.40
N ASP A 25 5.58 -24.57 4.79
CA ASP A 25 6.30 -25.78 5.22
C ASP A 25 7.81 -25.63 4.98
N GLU A 26 8.20 -25.12 3.81
CA GLU A 26 9.60 -24.78 3.53
C GLU A 26 10.12 -23.67 4.45
N GLY A 27 9.31 -22.65 4.74
CA GLY A 27 9.66 -21.58 5.67
C GLY A 27 9.90 -22.08 7.10
N LEU A 28 9.07 -23.00 7.60
CA LEU A 28 9.26 -23.62 8.93
C LEU A 28 10.53 -24.48 8.98
N GLU A 29 10.80 -25.23 7.91
CA GLU A 29 12.00 -26.05 7.81
C GLU A 29 13.28 -25.19 7.67
N TYR A 30 13.22 -24.09 6.92
CA TYR A 30 14.27 -23.08 6.90
C TYR A 30 14.51 -22.48 8.29
N THR A 31 13.43 -22.09 8.97
CA THR A 31 13.46 -21.55 10.34
C THR A 31 14.15 -22.50 11.30
N ARG A 32 13.83 -23.80 11.26
CA ARG A 32 14.49 -24.81 12.08
C ARG A 32 16.00 -24.82 11.86
N ARG A 33 16.45 -24.92 10.60
CA ARG A 33 17.89 -24.92 10.27
C ARG A 33 18.58 -23.62 10.73
N PHE A 34 17.91 -22.48 10.59
CA PHE A 34 18.40 -21.21 11.09
C PHE A 34 18.57 -21.23 12.62
N MET A 35 17.57 -21.70 13.35
CA MET A 35 17.62 -21.84 14.81
C MET A 35 18.69 -22.82 15.29
N GLU A 36 18.87 -23.96 14.59
CA GLU A 36 19.93 -24.92 14.86
C GLU A 36 21.32 -24.32 14.67
N LYS A 37 21.53 -23.57 13.58
CA LYS A 37 22.81 -22.92 13.26
C LYS A 37 23.28 -21.95 14.35
N TRP A 38 22.36 -21.21 14.95
CA TRP A 38 22.67 -20.17 15.95
C TRP A 38 22.46 -20.63 17.39
N ARG A 39 22.14 -21.91 17.61
CA ARG A 39 21.88 -22.45 18.94
C ARG A 39 23.12 -22.30 19.84
N GLY A 40 22.92 -21.70 21.02
CA GLY A 40 23.97 -21.51 22.02
C GLY A 40 24.95 -20.37 21.71
N HIS A 41 24.68 -19.54 20.68
CA HIS A 41 25.48 -18.37 20.40
C HIS A 41 25.33 -17.31 21.52
N GLU A 42 26.43 -16.67 21.94
CA GLU A 42 26.45 -15.81 23.15
C GLU A 42 25.61 -14.53 23.02
N ARG A 43 25.47 -14.00 21.80
CA ARG A 43 24.81 -12.72 21.50
C ARG A 43 23.58 -12.82 20.60
N ILE A 44 23.40 -13.95 19.90
CA ILE A 44 22.42 -14.06 18.82
C ILE A 44 21.43 -15.14 19.21
N ILE A 45 20.17 -14.76 19.30
CA ILE A 45 19.05 -15.67 19.54
C ILE A 45 18.26 -15.76 18.24
N ALA A 46 18.44 -16.84 17.50
CA ALA A 46 17.59 -17.14 16.35
C ALA A 46 16.24 -17.66 16.84
N THR A 47 15.15 -17.19 16.24
CA THR A 47 13.80 -17.60 16.60
C THR A 47 12.85 -17.61 15.40
N VAL A 48 11.62 -18.06 15.63
CA VAL A 48 10.53 -18.03 14.66
C VAL A 48 9.66 -16.78 14.83
N ALA A 49 9.28 -16.19 13.71
CA ALA A 49 8.45 -15.00 13.65
C ALA A 49 7.24 -15.19 12.70
N PRO A 50 6.14 -15.86 13.14
CA PRO A 50 4.93 -15.86 12.34
C PRO A 50 4.42 -14.43 12.17
N HIS A 51 4.31 -13.98 10.91
CA HIS A 51 4.16 -12.55 10.61
C HIS A 51 3.02 -11.86 11.37
N ALA A 52 1.77 -12.28 11.18
CA ALA A 52 0.59 -11.69 11.83
C ALA A 52 -0.65 -12.61 11.74
N PRO A 53 -1.68 -12.41 12.58
CA PRO A 53 -2.92 -13.19 12.56
C PRO A 53 -3.64 -13.30 11.22
N TYR A 54 -3.59 -12.26 10.38
CA TYR A 54 -4.27 -12.24 9.08
C TYR A 54 -3.47 -12.90 7.95
N THR A 55 -2.20 -13.26 8.20
CA THR A 55 -1.33 -13.96 7.24
C THR A 55 -0.96 -15.38 7.68
N CYS A 56 -1.24 -15.76 8.93
CA CYS A 56 -0.83 -17.04 9.51
C CYS A 56 -2.05 -17.80 10.01
N THR A 57 -2.17 -19.08 9.60
CA THR A 57 -3.24 -19.96 10.05
C THR A 57 -2.95 -20.49 11.45
N ASP A 58 -3.95 -21.13 12.08
CA ASP A 58 -3.80 -21.85 13.33
C ASP A 58 -2.64 -22.86 13.29
N GLU A 59 -2.49 -23.58 12.18
CA GLU A 59 -1.44 -24.58 11.97
C GLU A 59 -0.05 -23.94 11.98
N ILE A 60 0.11 -22.80 11.30
CA ILE A 60 1.37 -22.06 11.27
C ILE A 60 1.74 -21.59 12.68
N TYR A 61 0.80 -21.01 13.43
CA TYR A 61 1.06 -20.60 14.80
C TYR A 61 1.42 -21.78 15.70
N ARG A 62 0.69 -22.90 15.63
CA ARG A 62 1.01 -24.09 16.43
C ARG A 62 2.40 -24.63 16.10
N ALA A 63 2.76 -24.73 14.81
CA ALA A 63 4.09 -25.17 14.41
C ALA A 63 5.21 -24.23 14.87
N ALA A 64 5.00 -22.91 14.77
CA ALA A 64 5.92 -21.92 15.30
C ALA A 64 6.08 -22.04 16.83
N VAL A 65 4.98 -22.27 17.57
CA VAL A 65 5.02 -22.49 19.02
C VAL A 65 5.83 -23.73 19.38
N GLU A 66 5.70 -24.83 18.63
CA GLU A 66 6.50 -26.03 18.85
C GLU A 66 7.99 -25.78 18.62
N LEU A 67 8.36 -25.05 17.56
CA LEU A 67 9.75 -24.63 17.33
C LEU A 67 10.26 -23.74 18.47
N ALA A 68 9.55 -22.68 18.83
CA ALA A 68 9.94 -21.78 19.92
C ALA A 68 10.11 -22.53 21.25
N ARG A 69 9.23 -23.51 21.53
CA ARG A 69 9.31 -24.39 22.71
C ARG A 69 10.55 -25.28 22.69
N GLU A 70 10.86 -25.90 21.55
CA GLU A 70 12.00 -26.80 21.39
C GLU A 70 13.34 -26.10 21.64
N PHE A 71 13.47 -24.85 21.20
CA PHE A 71 14.70 -24.07 21.31
C PHE A 71 14.73 -23.10 22.52
N ASP A 72 13.63 -23.00 23.27
CA ASP A 72 13.45 -22.05 24.40
C ASP A 72 13.64 -20.57 24.02
N THR A 73 13.21 -20.18 22.82
CA THR A 73 13.33 -18.82 22.27
C THR A 73 11.97 -18.12 22.21
N PRO A 74 11.93 -16.77 22.21
CA PRO A 74 10.66 -16.06 22.12
C PRO A 74 10.08 -16.08 20.70
N LEU A 75 8.78 -16.29 20.58
CA LEU A 75 8.05 -16.12 19.31
C LEU A 75 7.76 -14.63 19.07
N ILE A 76 7.99 -14.14 17.86
CA ILE A 76 7.77 -12.71 17.51
C ILE A 76 6.62 -12.60 16.51
N THR A 77 5.65 -11.72 16.75
CA THR A 77 4.51 -11.55 15.82
C THR A 77 3.92 -10.14 15.91
N HIS A 78 3.38 -9.63 14.80
CA HIS A 78 2.64 -8.36 14.79
C HIS A 78 1.23 -8.57 15.33
N LEU A 79 0.79 -7.70 16.24
CA LEU A 79 -0.56 -7.79 16.81
C LEU A 79 -1.21 -6.42 16.94
N SER A 80 -2.44 -6.32 16.42
CA SER A 80 -3.31 -5.15 16.60
C SER A 80 -2.65 -3.85 16.16
N GLU A 81 -1.95 -3.87 15.03
CA GLU A 81 -1.27 -2.71 14.47
C GLU A 81 -2.27 -1.69 13.93
N THR A 82 -3.32 -2.15 13.25
CA THR A 82 -4.28 -1.26 12.58
C THR A 82 -5.71 -1.48 13.06
N ALA A 83 -6.53 -0.42 13.04
CA ALA A 83 -7.95 -0.53 13.35
C ALA A 83 -8.68 -1.48 12.40
N ARG A 84 -8.19 -1.56 11.14
CA ARG A 84 -8.70 -2.49 10.13
C ARG A 84 -8.47 -3.94 10.54
N GLU A 85 -7.25 -4.29 10.94
CA GLU A 85 -6.92 -5.64 11.42
C GLU A 85 -7.84 -6.07 12.56
N VAL A 86 -8.02 -5.21 13.58
CA VAL A 86 -8.89 -5.51 14.72
C VAL A 86 -10.34 -5.70 14.27
N LYS A 87 -10.84 -4.83 13.39
CA LYS A 87 -12.21 -4.92 12.86
C LYS A 87 -12.42 -6.23 12.08
N GLU A 88 -11.49 -6.59 11.20
CA GLU A 88 -11.54 -7.82 10.40
C GLU A 88 -11.48 -9.06 11.31
N SER A 89 -10.55 -9.10 12.26
CA SER A 89 -10.45 -10.19 13.24
C SER A 89 -11.73 -10.36 14.07
N LEU A 90 -12.33 -9.26 14.53
CA LEU A 90 -13.60 -9.30 15.26
C LEU A 90 -14.77 -9.76 14.37
N GLN A 91 -14.77 -9.42 13.08
CA GLN A 91 -15.81 -9.85 12.16
C GLN A 91 -15.73 -11.36 11.90
N GLU A 92 -14.54 -11.86 11.59
CA GLU A 92 -14.29 -13.25 11.20
C GLU A 92 -14.27 -14.20 12.40
N ARG A 93 -13.60 -13.82 13.49
CA ARG A 93 -13.25 -14.73 14.60
C ARG A 93 -13.93 -14.37 15.92
N LYS A 94 -14.57 -13.19 16.01
CA LYS A 94 -15.13 -12.63 17.26
C LYS A 94 -14.08 -12.41 18.36
N LEU A 95 -12.80 -12.35 17.99
CA LEU A 95 -11.66 -12.17 18.88
C LEU A 95 -10.80 -11.01 18.37
N SER A 96 -10.21 -10.23 19.28
CA SER A 96 -9.11 -9.32 18.94
C SER A 96 -7.92 -10.14 18.41
N PRO A 97 -6.98 -9.53 17.66
CA PRO A 97 -5.78 -10.22 17.21
C PRO A 97 -4.98 -10.84 18.37
N VAL A 98 -4.88 -10.13 19.51
CA VAL A 98 -4.23 -10.64 20.74
C VAL A 98 -4.98 -11.85 21.30
N ALA A 99 -6.31 -11.77 21.43
CA ALA A 99 -7.11 -12.88 21.95
C ALA A 99 -7.09 -14.09 21.01
N TYR A 100 -7.03 -13.88 19.70
CA TYR A 100 -6.85 -14.96 18.73
C TYR A 100 -5.47 -15.62 18.87
N ALA A 101 -4.38 -14.84 18.92
CA ALA A 101 -3.03 -15.37 19.12
C ALA A 101 -2.94 -16.21 20.42
N HIS A 102 -3.57 -15.74 21.49
CA HIS A 102 -3.73 -16.51 22.72
C HIS A 102 -4.50 -17.83 22.49
N SER A 103 -5.64 -17.78 21.79
CA SER A 103 -6.49 -18.97 21.55
C SER A 103 -5.80 -20.08 20.75
N VAL A 104 -4.86 -19.73 19.87
CA VAL A 104 -4.07 -20.71 19.10
C VAL A 104 -2.79 -21.16 19.82
N GLY A 105 -2.55 -20.63 21.03
CA GLY A 105 -1.44 -21.03 21.89
C GLY A 105 -0.14 -20.27 21.67
N ALA A 106 -0.14 -19.14 20.94
CA ALA A 106 1.06 -18.34 20.68
C ALA A 106 1.78 -17.91 21.98
N PHE A 107 1.02 -17.75 23.07
CA PHE A 107 1.51 -17.34 24.38
C PHE A 107 1.74 -18.51 25.36
N ASN A 108 1.83 -19.74 24.84
CA ASN A 108 2.27 -20.92 25.60
C ASN A 108 3.81 -21.03 25.67
N VAL A 109 4.51 -20.07 25.07
CA VAL A 109 5.96 -19.85 25.06
C VAL A 109 6.22 -18.36 25.31
N LYS A 110 7.48 -17.98 25.52
CA LYS A 110 7.88 -16.56 25.55
C LYS A 110 7.43 -15.91 24.23
N ALA A 111 6.86 -14.72 24.28
CA ALA A 111 6.38 -14.04 23.07
C ALA A 111 6.65 -12.53 23.11
N ILE A 112 6.79 -11.94 21.93
CA ILE A 112 6.98 -10.51 21.69
C ILE A 112 5.96 -10.07 20.63
N ALA A 113 5.12 -9.11 21.00
CA ALA A 113 4.06 -8.53 20.20
C ALA A 113 4.48 -7.15 19.68
N ALA A 114 4.69 -7.04 18.36
CA ALA A 114 5.01 -5.76 17.73
C ALA A 114 3.75 -4.88 17.60
N HIS A 115 3.97 -3.56 17.62
CA HIS A 115 2.97 -2.48 17.47
C HIS A 115 1.96 -2.31 18.61
N CYS A 116 1.05 -3.26 18.82
CA CYS A 116 0.02 -3.21 19.88
C CYS A 116 -0.79 -1.88 19.92
N VAL A 117 -1.01 -1.25 18.76
CA VAL A 117 -1.60 0.10 18.66
C VAL A 117 -3.07 0.12 19.07
N HIS A 118 -3.85 -0.86 18.61
CA HIS A 118 -5.29 -0.98 18.86
C HIS A 118 -5.59 -2.07 19.88
N THR A 119 -4.90 -2.02 21.02
CA THR A 119 -5.12 -2.94 22.15
C THR A 119 -5.97 -2.28 23.23
N ASP A 120 -6.77 -3.09 23.94
CA ASP A 120 -7.60 -2.63 25.06
C ASP A 120 -7.26 -3.35 26.39
N GLU A 121 -7.98 -3.01 27.46
CA GLU A 121 -7.78 -3.59 28.80
C GLU A 121 -7.86 -5.12 28.84
N ARG A 122 -8.67 -5.74 27.96
CA ARG A 122 -8.81 -7.20 27.88
C ARG A 122 -7.59 -7.80 27.20
N ASP A 123 -7.08 -7.14 26.16
CA ASP A 123 -5.83 -7.54 25.52
C ASP A 123 -4.67 -7.41 26.51
N TRP A 124 -4.58 -6.31 27.24
CA TRP A 124 -3.52 -6.11 28.24
C TRP A 124 -3.57 -7.14 29.36
N ALA A 125 -4.76 -7.53 29.81
CA ALA A 125 -4.90 -8.61 30.78
C ALA A 125 -4.31 -9.94 30.27
N ILE A 126 -4.54 -10.27 29.00
CA ILE A 126 -3.94 -11.46 28.35
C ILE A 126 -2.42 -11.32 28.28
N LEU A 127 -1.91 -10.18 27.79
CA LEU A 127 -0.48 -9.95 27.65
C LEU A 127 0.24 -10.05 29.00
N THR A 128 -0.29 -9.41 30.04
CA THR A 128 0.26 -9.44 31.40
C THR A 128 0.19 -10.86 31.99
N GLN A 129 -0.95 -11.55 31.88
CA GLN A 129 -1.11 -12.91 32.42
C GLN A 129 -0.09 -13.89 31.84
N HIS A 130 0.27 -13.72 30.56
CA HIS A 130 1.21 -14.59 29.86
C HIS A 130 2.64 -14.02 29.77
N ASN A 131 2.92 -12.90 30.44
CA ASN A 131 4.21 -12.21 30.38
C ASN A 131 4.68 -11.86 28.95
N VAL A 132 3.75 -11.62 28.03
CA VAL A 132 4.06 -11.26 26.63
C VAL A 132 4.66 -9.87 26.60
N GLY A 133 5.80 -9.73 25.92
CA GLY A 133 6.40 -8.43 25.65
C GLY A 133 5.62 -7.67 24.59
N ALA A 134 5.44 -6.36 24.76
CA ALA A 134 4.88 -5.49 23.73
C ALA A 134 5.95 -4.48 23.28
N ALA A 135 6.05 -4.24 21.98
CA ALA A 135 6.99 -3.28 21.39
C ALA A 135 6.29 -2.41 20.34
N PRO A 136 5.59 -1.34 20.76
CA PRO A 136 5.09 -0.33 19.85
C PRO A 136 6.21 0.40 19.11
N CYS A 137 5.90 0.88 17.90
CA CYS A 137 6.86 1.57 17.04
C CYS A 137 6.33 2.96 16.65
N PRO A 138 6.47 3.98 17.53
CA PRO A 138 5.84 5.29 17.36
C PRO A 138 5.97 5.92 15.98
N SER A 139 7.19 6.07 15.45
CA SER A 139 7.38 6.73 14.15
C SER A 139 6.70 5.95 13.01
N SER A 140 6.83 4.63 13.00
CA SER A 140 6.17 3.77 12.00
C SER A 140 4.65 3.81 12.09
N ASN A 141 4.13 3.72 13.30
CA ASN A 141 2.69 3.77 13.50
C ASN A 141 2.08 5.13 13.11
N LEU A 142 2.83 6.23 13.26
CA LEU A 142 2.44 7.54 12.76
C LEU A 142 2.57 7.64 11.23
N LYS A 143 3.70 7.21 10.66
CA LYS A 143 3.98 7.31 9.21
C LYS A 143 2.98 6.53 8.37
N LEU A 144 2.60 5.35 8.82
CA LEU A 144 1.60 4.50 8.15
C LEU A 144 0.15 4.84 8.52
N ALA A 145 -0.06 5.85 9.38
CA ALA A 145 -1.36 6.18 9.95
C ALA A 145 -2.05 5.00 10.65
N SER A 146 -1.26 4.06 11.18
CA SER A 146 -1.73 2.92 11.97
C SER A 146 -2.38 3.41 13.27
N GLY A 147 -1.82 4.44 13.92
CA GLY A 147 -2.39 5.08 15.11
C GLY A 147 -1.34 5.40 16.17
N ILE A 148 -1.79 5.64 17.42
CA ILE A 148 -0.91 5.90 18.57
C ILE A 148 -1.16 4.81 19.61
N ALA A 149 -0.12 4.04 19.94
CA ALA A 149 -0.24 2.98 20.93
C ALA A 149 -0.53 3.52 22.35
N PRO A 150 -1.36 2.82 23.15
CA PRO A 150 -1.81 3.29 24.46
C PRO A 150 -0.75 3.06 25.56
N PHE A 151 0.44 3.66 25.43
CA PHE A 151 1.57 3.47 26.35
C PHE A 151 1.19 3.60 27.83
N ALA A 152 0.49 4.67 28.19
CA ALA A 152 0.09 4.92 29.58
C ALA A 152 -0.81 3.79 30.14
N GLY A 153 -1.76 3.31 29.34
CA GLY A 153 -2.66 2.21 29.71
C GLY A 153 -1.91 0.88 29.85
N MET A 154 -1.07 0.54 28.88
CA MET A 154 -0.23 -0.67 28.92
C MET A 154 0.71 -0.68 30.14
N LEU A 155 1.35 0.45 30.44
CA LEU A 155 2.21 0.59 31.63
C LEU A 155 1.42 0.43 32.93
N ALA A 156 0.24 1.06 33.03
CA ALA A 156 -0.63 0.94 34.20
C ALA A 156 -1.15 -0.49 34.40
N ALA A 157 -1.41 -1.22 33.31
CA ALA A 157 -1.83 -2.62 33.32
C ALA A 157 -0.70 -3.63 33.59
N GLY A 158 0.56 -3.17 33.70
CA GLY A 158 1.71 -4.01 33.99
C GLY A 158 2.23 -4.83 32.80
N VAL A 159 1.87 -4.45 31.56
CA VAL A 159 2.40 -5.09 30.35
C VAL A 159 3.91 -4.93 30.31
N HIS A 160 4.64 -5.97 29.90
CA HIS A 160 6.08 -5.90 29.66
C HIS A 160 6.35 -5.07 28.41
N LEU A 161 6.49 -3.75 28.58
CA LEU A 161 6.50 -2.80 27.47
C LEU A 161 7.91 -2.31 27.13
N GLY A 162 8.29 -2.45 25.87
CA GLY A 162 9.44 -1.81 25.25
C GLY A 162 9.02 -0.84 24.13
N ILE A 163 9.97 -0.51 23.26
CA ILE A 163 9.72 0.24 22.00
C ILE A 163 10.61 -0.32 20.89
N GLY A 164 10.21 -0.10 19.64
CA GLY A 164 10.99 -0.39 18.45
C GLY A 164 10.91 0.72 17.40
N THR A 165 11.78 0.67 16.40
CA THR A 165 11.79 1.61 15.26
C THR A 165 10.96 1.11 14.08
N ASP A 166 10.75 -0.20 13.99
CA ASP A 166 10.32 -0.88 12.75
C ASP A 166 11.35 -0.73 11.60
N GLY A 167 11.04 -1.22 10.41
CA GLY A 167 11.93 -1.16 9.25
C GLY A 167 12.14 0.24 8.67
N PRO A 168 13.26 0.47 7.95
CA PRO A 168 13.61 1.79 7.40
C PRO A 168 12.73 2.26 6.22
N ALA A 169 11.74 1.47 5.81
CA ALA A 169 10.75 1.87 4.80
C ALA A 169 9.50 2.54 5.42
N SER A 170 9.32 2.39 6.73
CA SER A 170 8.21 2.92 7.50
C SER A 170 8.67 3.80 8.66
N ASN A 171 9.92 4.25 8.71
CA ASN A 171 10.42 5.15 9.76
C ASN A 171 10.84 6.54 9.26
N ASP A 172 11.99 6.78 8.63
CA ASP A 172 12.85 5.93 7.79
C ASP A 172 14.32 5.85 8.25
N ASP A 173 14.58 6.22 9.51
CA ASP A 173 15.86 5.97 10.18
C ASP A 173 15.74 4.81 11.19
N GLN A 174 16.76 4.61 12.02
CA GLN A 174 16.78 3.62 13.11
C GLN A 174 17.17 4.29 14.44
N ASP A 175 16.63 5.48 14.70
CA ASP A 175 16.94 6.28 15.89
C ASP A 175 16.01 5.97 17.08
N LEU A 176 16.49 5.14 18.01
CA LEU A 176 15.78 4.84 19.26
C LEU A 176 15.63 6.06 20.19
N ILE A 177 16.47 7.10 20.10
CA ILE A 177 16.31 8.31 20.93
C ILE A 177 15.05 9.06 20.52
N THR A 178 14.79 9.13 19.21
CA THR A 178 13.55 9.69 18.66
C THR A 178 12.33 8.86 19.09
N GLU A 179 12.42 7.52 19.06
CA GLU A 179 11.31 6.67 19.55
C GLU A 179 11.04 6.86 21.05
N VAL A 180 12.09 7.02 21.88
CA VAL A 180 11.95 7.35 23.31
C VAL A 180 11.24 8.70 23.50
N HIS A 181 11.63 9.70 22.71
CA HIS A 181 10.99 11.02 22.75
C HIS A 181 9.50 10.92 22.42
N LEU A 182 9.14 10.22 21.35
CA LEU A 182 7.75 10.04 20.93
C LEU A 182 6.93 9.23 21.95
N ALA A 183 7.49 8.16 22.49
CA ALA A 183 6.85 7.37 23.54
C ALA A 183 6.58 8.19 24.81
N ALA A 184 7.39 9.22 25.10
CA ALA A 184 7.11 10.17 26.17
C ALA A 184 6.04 11.21 25.79
N MET A 185 6.09 11.75 24.57
CA MET A 185 5.26 12.90 24.16
C MET A 185 3.85 12.53 23.72
N LEU A 186 3.69 11.47 22.93
CA LEU A 186 2.39 11.09 22.35
C LEU A 186 1.31 10.77 23.40
N PRO A 187 1.62 10.06 24.51
CA PRO A 187 0.62 9.78 25.53
C PRO A 187 0.10 11.05 26.22
N LYS A 188 0.95 12.07 26.37
CA LYS A 188 0.55 13.37 26.95
C LYS A 188 -0.41 14.11 26.01
N GLY A 189 -0.10 14.13 24.72
CA GLY A 189 -0.94 14.77 23.70
C GLY A 189 -2.31 14.10 23.53
N THR A 190 -2.37 12.77 23.62
CA THR A 190 -3.61 11.99 23.46
C THR A 190 -4.47 11.97 24.71
N SER A 191 -3.88 11.97 25.91
CA SER A 191 -4.62 11.95 27.18
C SER A 191 -5.00 13.33 27.72
N GLY A 192 -4.28 14.38 27.31
CA GLY A 192 -4.38 15.71 27.93
C GLY A 192 -3.74 15.80 29.32
N ASP A 193 -3.08 14.74 29.79
CA ASP A 193 -2.36 14.69 31.06
C ASP A 193 -0.85 14.87 30.83
N PRO A 194 -0.22 15.96 31.30
CA PRO A 194 1.22 16.17 31.12
C PRO A 194 2.09 15.24 31.97
N THR A 195 1.52 14.46 32.89
CA THR A 195 2.24 13.63 33.86
C THR A 195 2.44 12.18 33.41
N VAL A 196 1.69 11.71 32.40
CA VAL A 196 1.81 10.33 31.91
C VAL A 196 3.15 10.09 31.22
N VAL A 197 3.72 8.90 31.43
CA VAL A 197 5.02 8.47 30.88
C VAL A 197 6.12 9.53 31.10
N PRO A 198 6.54 9.77 32.35
CA PRO A 198 7.62 10.70 32.65
C PRO A 198 8.95 10.23 32.02
N ALA A 199 9.90 11.15 31.84
CA ALA A 199 11.15 10.89 31.11
C ALA A 199 11.93 9.66 31.61
N ARG A 200 12.01 9.44 32.93
CA ARG A 200 12.64 8.24 33.50
C ARG A 200 11.98 6.95 32.99
N GLN A 201 10.64 6.93 32.93
CA GLN A 201 9.90 5.77 32.44
C GLN A 201 10.03 5.60 30.92
N ALA A 202 10.04 6.70 30.16
CA ALA A 202 10.28 6.66 28.72
C ALA A 202 11.66 6.08 28.38
N LEU A 203 12.73 6.51 29.06
CA LEU A 203 14.06 5.91 28.86
C LEU A 203 14.09 4.42 29.27
N ALA A 204 13.32 4.04 30.30
CA ALA A 204 13.21 2.64 30.71
C ALA A 204 12.60 1.76 29.61
N LEU A 205 11.67 2.27 28.78
CA LEU A 205 11.12 1.53 27.63
C LEU A 205 12.19 1.10 26.63
N ALA A 206 13.23 1.91 26.41
CA ALA A 206 14.36 1.57 25.54
C ALA A 206 15.49 0.80 26.23
N THR A 207 15.40 0.57 27.55
CA THR A 207 16.47 -0.06 28.35
C THR A 207 15.93 -1.19 29.20
N SER A 208 15.61 -0.95 30.47
CA SER A 208 15.26 -2.00 31.43
C SER A 208 13.90 -2.65 31.17
N LEU A 209 12.89 -1.86 30.79
CA LEU A 209 11.58 -2.39 30.41
C LEU A 209 11.63 -3.03 29.02
N GLY A 210 12.41 -2.47 28.09
CA GLY A 210 12.69 -3.08 26.79
C GLY A 210 13.35 -4.45 26.92
N ALA A 211 14.39 -4.57 27.76
CA ALA A 211 15.04 -5.84 28.07
C ALA A 211 14.05 -6.87 28.64
N LYS A 212 13.12 -6.43 29.50
CA LYS A 212 12.05 -7.28 30.04
C LYS A 212 11.06 -7.72 28.97
N ALA A 213 10.66 -6.81 28.09
CA ALA A 213 9.77 -7.11 26.96
C ALA A 213 10.36 -8.15 26.02
N VAL A 214 11.68 -8.14 25.81
CA VAL A 214 12.37 -9.12 24.98
C VAL A 214 12.93 -10.33 25.74
N HIS A 215 12.58 -10.49 27.03
CA HIS A 215 12.97 -11.62 27.89
C HIS A 215 14.48 -11.72 28.20
N LEU A 216 15.21 -10.61 28.13
CA LEU A 216 16.65 -10.51 28.38
C LEU A 216 17.01 -9.65 29.59
N ASP A 217 16.05 -9.28 30.43
CA ASP A 217 16.27 -8.46 31.62
C ASP A 217 17.22 -9.10 32.64
N HIS A 218 17.33 -10.43 32.67
CA HIS A 218 18.33 -11.12 33.47
C HIS A 218 19.78 -10.92 32.97
N LEU A 219 19.98 -10.50 31.71
CA LEU A 219 21.29 -10.30 31.10
C LEU A 219 21.64 -8.82 30.91
N ILE A 220 20.68 -7.97 30.56
CA ILE A 220 20.91 -6.59 30.10
C ILE A 220 19.84 -5.62 30.64
N GLY A 221 19.91 -4.36 30.19
CA GLY A 221 18.89 -3.32 30.44
C GLY A 221 19.15 -2.46 31.68
N THR A 222 20.01 -2.90 32.61
CA THR A 222 20.42 -2.13 33.80
C THR A 222 21.92 -2.31 34.06
N LEU A 223 22.52 -1.31 34.72
CA LEU A 223 23.92 -1.35 35.15
C LEU A 223 24.01 -1.98 36.55
N GLU A 224 23.93 -3.30 36.61
CA GLU A 224 23.97 -4.08 37.86
C GLU A 224 25.08 -5.15 37.80
N PRO A 225 25.80 -5.40 38.91
CA PRO A 225 26.79 -6.47 38.95
C PRO A 225 26.20 -7.82 38.51
N GLY A 226 26.87 -8.50 37.58
CA GLY A 226 26.44 -9.78 37.01
C GLY A 226 25.76 -9.70 35.65
N LYS A 227 25.28 -8.52 35.23
CA LYS A 227 24.75 -8.30 33.87
C LYS A 227 25.86 -8.03 32.85
N ARG A 228 25.53 -8.20 31.56
CA ARG A 228 26.41 -7.91 30.44
C ARG A 228 26.63 -6.41 30.30
N ALA A 229 27.87 -6.02 29.96
CA ALA A 229 28.26 -4.63 29.79
C ALA A 229 27.83 -4.10 28.41
N ASP A 230 26.51 -4.00 28.21
CA ASP A 230 25.88 -3.34 27.07
C ASP A 230 25.60 -1.88 27.46
N ILE A 231 26.46 -0.96 27.02
CA ILE A 231 26.56 0.40 27.55
C ILE A 231 26.58 1.41 26.41
N VAL A 232 25.79 2.48 26.55
CA VAL A 232 25.84 3.66 25.70
C VAL A 232 26.28 4.85 26.53
N VAL A 233 27.22 5.65 26.00
CA VAL A 233 27.68 6.90 26.61
C VAL A 233 27.23 8.07 25.76
N LEU A 234 26.46 8.97 26.35
CA LEU A 234 25.95 10.19 25.70
C LEU A 234 26.81 11.40 26.09
N ASP A 235 27.23 12.17 25.09
CA ASP A 235 27.87 13.46 25.25
C ASP A 235 26.82 14.57 25.34
N MET A 236 26.57 15.03 26.55
CA MET A 236 25.54 16.03 26.82
C MET A 236 26.06 17.47 26.75
N CYS A 237 27.26 17.72 26.18
CA CYS A 237 27.93 19.03 26.16
C CYS A 237 27.54 19.93 25.00
N ALA A 238 26.80 19.40 24.01
CA ALA A 238 26.38 20.17 22.85
C ALA A 238 25.39 21.29 23.22
N THR A 239 25.33 22.32 22.37
CA THR A 239 24.52 23.53 22.60
C THR A 239 23.04 23.23 22.81
N HIS A 240 22.47 22.29 22.05
CA HIS A 240 21.05 21.92 22.15
C HIS A 240 20.70 21.22 23.48
N SER A 241 21.71 20.69 24.18
CA SER A 241 21.59 20.07 25.49
C SER A 241 21.88 21.05 26.66
N SER A 242 22.05 22.35 26.40
CA SER A 242 22.36 23.38 27.40
C SER A 242 21.20 24.36 27.62
N PRO A 243 20.94 24.86 28.84
CA PRO A 243 21.65 24.60 30.10
C PRO A 243 21.29 23.24 30.73
N ARG A 244 22.11 22.80 31.70
CA ARG A 244 21.84 21.59 32.48
C ARG A 244 21.24 21.92 33.83
N TYR A 245 20.23 21.15 34.22
CA TYR A 245 19.59 21.25 35.52
C TYR A 245 20.00 20.06 36.39
N SER A 246 20.32 20.30 37.66
CA SER A 246 20.73 19.28 38.63
C SER A 246 19.98 19.36 39.96
N TYR A 247 18.87 20.11 40.00
CA TYR A 247 18.09 20.35 41.22
C TYR A 247 17.34 19.11 41.73
N THR A 248 17.15 18.10 40.87
CA THR A 248 16.60 16.78 41.23
C THR A 248 17.44 15.68 40.62
N HIS A 249 17.42 14.49 41.24
CA HIS A 249 18.08 13.30 40.69
C HIS A 249 17.55 12.92 39.30
N ASP A 250 16.27 13.24 39.00
CA ASP A 250 15.63 12.89 37.74
C ASP A 250 15.85 13.90 36.61
N ALA A 251 16.49 15.04 36.89
CA ALA A 251 16.69 16.10 35.89
C ALA A 251 17.47 15.62 34.64
N ILE A 252 18.37 14.64 34.81
CA ILE A 252 19.13 14.04 33.70
C ILE A 252 18.24 13.31 32.70
N TYR A 253 17.17 12.64 33.16
CA TYR A 253 16.27 11.91 32.26
C TYR A 253 15.51 12.87 31.35
N SER A 254 15.08 14.02 31.88
CA SER A 254 14.45 15.05 31.06
C SER A 254 15.39 15.56 29.97
N GLN A 255 16.67 15.74 30.28
CA GLN A 255 17.67 16.16 29.31
C GLN A 255 17.89 15.10 28.22
N ILE A 256 17.96 13.81 28.61
CA ILE A 256 18.12 12.70 27.65
C ILE A 256 16.89 12.59 26.74
N VAL A 257 15.68 12.54 27.32
CA VAL A 257 14.45 12.22 26.55
C VAL A 257 13.93 13.38 25.72
N TYR A 258 14.06 14.61 26.20
CA TYR A 258 13.46 15.78 25.55
C TYR A 258 14.47 16.65 24.81
N SER A 259 15.77 16.35 24.88
CA SER A 259 16.79 17.18 24.24
C SER A 259 17.92 16.41 23.57
N ALA A 260 18.22 15.16 23.93
CA ALA A 260 19.32 14.44 23.27
C ALA A 260 18.96 14.04 21.83
N HIS A 261 19.99 13.90 21.00
CA HIS A 261 19.91 13.39 19.63
C HIS A 261 20.77 12.12 19.48
N ALA A 262 20.52 11.29 18.46
CA ALA A 262 21.37 10.13 18.15
C ALA A 262 22.86 10.49 18.00
N SER A 263 23.16 11.68 17.46
CA SER A 263 24.53 12.18 17.27
C SER A 263 25.27 12.49 18.58
N ASP A 264 24.57 12.53 19.71
CA ASP A 264 25.16 12.68 21.04
C ASP A 264 25.75 11.36 21.56
N VAL A 265 25.47 10.22 20.92
CA VAL A 265 26.09 8.93 21.27
C VAL A 265 27.59 8.97 20.97
N GLN A 266 28.41 9.00 22.02
CA GLN A 266 29.87 9.07 21.92
C GLN A 266 30.51 7.68 21.86
N HIS A 267 30.01 6.76 22.69
CA HIS A 267 30.52 5.40 22.79
C HIS A 267 29.39 4.38 22.90
N THR A 268 29.60 3.22 22.30
CA THR A 268 28.72 2.05 22.41
C THR A 268 29.56 0.83 22.69
N LEU A 269 29.19 0.09 23.73
CA LEU A 269 29.81 -1.17 24.13
C LEU A 269 28.74 -2.26 24.13
N VAL A 270 29.11 -3.46 23.67
CA VAL A 270 28.30 -4.68 23.81
C VAL A 270 29.20 -5.77 24.37
N ASP A 271 28.74 -6.46 25.41
CA ASP A 271 29.56 -7.41 26.19
C ASP A 271 30.92 -6.81 26.62
N GLY A 272 30.94 -5.50 26.92
CA GLY A 272 32.16 -4.79 27.35
C GLY A 272 33.14 -4.46 26.23
N THR A 273 32.82 -4.78 24.97
CA THR A 273 33.66 -4.47 23.81
C THR A 273 33.14 -3.21 23.12
N PHE A 274 34.03 -2.25 22.84
CA PHE A 274 33.67 -1.06 22.07
C PHE A 274 33.30 -1.42 20.63
N LEU A 275 32.09 -1.06 20.22
CA LEU A 275 31.64 -1.09 18.83
C LEU A 275 31.69 0.30 18.19
N LEU A 276 31.42 1.34 18.99
CA LEU A 276 31.58 2.74 18.65
C LEU A 276 32.48 3.41 19.70
N ARG A 277 33.53 4.10 19.27
CA ARG A 277 34.40 4.87 20.18
C ARG A 277 34.70 6.24 19.61
N ASP A 278 34.45 7.29 20.39
CA ASP A 278 34.64 8.67 19.96
C ASP A 278 33.91 8.96 18.64
N ARG A 279 32.67 8.45 18.54
CA ARG A 279 31.80 8.51 17.35
C ARG A 279 32.37 7.83 16.10
N ARG A 280 33.33 6.91 16.25
CA ARG A 280 33.88 6.09 15.15
C ARG A 280 33.51 4.62 15.33
N LEU A 281 32.95 4.02 14.28
CA LEU A 281 32.66 2.58 14.25
C LEU A 281 33.97 1.80 14.21
N LEU A 282 34.05 0.73 15.01
CA LEU A 282 35.26 -0.10 15.14
C LEU A 282 35.13 -1.46 14.47
N THR A 283 33.91 -1.94 14.24
CA THR A 283 33.63 -3.28 13.68
C THR A 283 33.09 -3.24 12.25
N LEU A 284 32.73 -2.05 11.75
CA LEU A 284 32.11 -1.87 10.44
C LEU A 284 32.79 -0.73 9.69
N ASP A 285 32.97 -0.89 8.39
CA ASP A 285 33.41 0.17 7.49
C ASP A 285 32.19 0.90 6.90
N GLU A 286 31.94 2.09 7.44
CA GLU A 286 30.79 2.92 7.06
C GLU A 286 30.79 3.29 5.57
N ASN A 287 31.96 3.57 4.99
CA ASN A 287 32.04 3.98 3.58
C ASN A 287 31.72 2.79 2.67
N THR A 288 32.33 1.63 2.94
CA THR A 288 32.05 0.40 2.19
C THR A 288 30.57 0.03 2.26
N ILE A 289 29.93 0.14 3.44
CA ILE A 289 28.49 -0.14 3.59
C ILE A 289 27.64 0.85 2.78
N LYS A 290 27.96 2.15 2.80
CA LYS A 290 27.24 3.15 2.00
C LYS A 290 27.35 2.89 0.50
N GLU A 291 28.52 2.51 0.00
CA GLU A 291 28.73 2.15 -1.40
C GLU A 291 27.93 0.90 -1.81
N GLN A 292 27.91 -0.12 -0.95
CA GLN A 292 27.11 -1.33 -1.17
C GLN A 292 25.60 -1.03 -1.15
N ALA A 293 25.14 -0.22 -0.21
CA ALA A 293 23.75 0.21 -0.13
C ALA A 293 23.34 1.02 -1.37
N GLN A 294 24.21 1.91 -1.86
CA GLN A 294 23.96 2.67 -3.09
C GLN A 294 23.84 1.76 -4.31
N THR A 295 24.71 0.75 -4.44
CA THR A 295 24.60 -0.25 -5.51
C THR A 295 23.24 -0.95 -5.51
N ILE A 296 22.71 -1.32 -4.34
CA ILE A 296 21.37 -1.91 -4.22
C ILE A 296 20.29 -0.89 -4.59
N ALA A 297 20.43 0.35 -4.11
CA ALA A 297 19.48 1.43 -4.41
C ALA A 297 19.41 1.73 -5.91
N ASP A 298 20.54 1.70 -6.63
CA ASP A 298 20.61 1.90 -8.07
C ASP A 298 19.82 0.80 -8.81
N GLY A 299 19.98 -0.47 -8.41
CA GLY A 299 19.19 -1.58 -8.96
C GLY A 299 17.68 -1.46 -8.68
N ILE A 300 17.30 -1.03 -7.48
CA ILE A 300 15.89 -0.74 -7.15
C ILE A 300 15.38 0.43 -7.99
N ASN A 301 16.19 1.48 -8.18
CA ASN A 301 15.84 2.65 -8.97
C ASN A 301 15.63 2.30 -10.44
N GLU A 302 16.49 1.47 -11.04
CA GLU A 302 16.30 0.96 -12.41
C GLU A 302 15.00 0.16 -12.54
N PHE A 303 14.72 -0.74 -11.58
CA PHE A 303 13.48 -1.53 -11.57
C PHE A 303 12.24 -0.63 -11.45
N LEU A 304 12.23 0.33 -10.53
CA LEU A 304 11.10 1.24 -10.34
C LEU A 304 10.93 2.16 -11.54
N SER A 305 12.01 2.68 -12.11
CA SER A 305 11.97 3.53 -13.31
C SER A 305 11.36 2.78 -14.49
N ALA A 306 11.78 1.52 -14.73
CA ALA A 306 11.19 0.69 -15.77
C ALA A 306 9.69 0.43 -15.54
N ARG A 307 9.29 0.20 -14.29
CA ARG A 307 7.89 -0.01 -13.91
C ARG A 307 7.04 1.26 -13.98
N GLU A 308 7.60 2.43 -13.68
CA GLU A 308 6.84 3.69 -13.71
C GLU A 308 6.49 4.15 -15.13
N VAL A 309 7.33 3.79 -16.09
CA VAL A 309 7.06 3.98 -17.51
C VAL A 309 5.94 3.06 -18.00
N ASP A 310 5.84 1.84 -17.43
CA ASP A 310 4.79 0.86 -17.75
C ASP A 310 3.44 1.19 -17.10
N LEU A 311 2.62 1.97 -17.82
CA LEU A 311 1.25 2.31 -17.41
C LEU A 311 0.36 1.08 -17.26
N LEU A 312 0.61 0.00 -18.02
CA LEU A 312 -0.14 -1.25 -17.87
C LEU A 312 0.20 -1.90 -16.53
N GLY A 313 1.49 -2.01 -16.20
CA GLY A 313 1.98 -2.47 -14.89
C GLY A 313 1.41 -1.66 -13.73
N LYS A 314 1.28 -0.33 -13.87
CA LYS A 314 0.61 0.55 -12.89
C LYS A 314 -0.86 0.20 -12.71
N ILE A 315 -1.61 -0.10 -13.77
CA ILE A 315 -3.05 -0.44 -13.68
C ILE A 315 -3.25 -1.88 -13.17
N VAL A 316 -2.40 -2.84 -13.58
CA VAL A 316 -2.42 -4.21 -13.07
C VAL A 316 -2.23 -4.23 -11.54
N ALA A 317 -1.30 -3.41 -11.04
CA ALA A 317 -0.99 -3.36 -9.61
C ALA A 317 -2.13 -2.84 -8.72
N ILE A 318 -3.03 -2.01 -9.26
CA ILE A 318 -4.10 -1.37 -8.48
C ILE A 318 -5.48 -1.99 -8.71
N GLY A 319 -5.69 -2.79 -9.78
CA GLY A 319 -7.05 -3.08 -10.21
C GLY A 319 -7.35 -4.39 -10.92
N GLY A 320 -6.39 -5.32 -11.11
CA GLY A 320 -6.67 -6.60 -11.77
C GLY A 320 -7.24 -6.43 -13.19
N VAL A 321 -6.37 -6.36 -14.19
CA VAL A 321 -6.76 -5.96 -15.55
C VAL A 321 -7.51 -7.06 -16.30
N GLN A 322 -8.56 -6.68 -17.01
CA GLN A 322 -9.16 -7.48 -18.09
C GLN A 322 -8.72 -6.91 -19.45
N GLN A 323 -8.21 -7.79 -20.31
CA GLN A 323 -7.93 -7.46 -21.72
C GLN A 323 -9.22 -7.61 -22.52
N ASP A 324 -9.64 -6.54 -23.18
CA ASP A 324 -10.78 -6.56 -24.12
C ASP A 324 -10.28 -6.89 -25.55
N GLU A 325 -11.22 -7.24 -26.44
CA GLU A 325 -11.04 -7.49 -27.88
C GLU A 325 -10.08 -6.52 -28.62
N ILE A 326 -9.29 -7.05 -29.56
CA ILE A 326 -8.16 -6.36 -30.22
C ILE A 326 -8.58 -5.30 -31.26
N PHE A 327 -9.73 -5.48 -31.94
CA PHE A 327 -10.21 -4.55 -32.96
C PHE A 327 -11.48 -3.84 -32.51
N GLU A 328 -11.49 -2.51 -32.54
CA GLU A 328 -12.69 -1.68 -32.38
C GLU A 328 -12.94 -0.96 -33.71
N VAL A 329 -14.13 -1.15 -34.26
CA VAL A 329 -14.60 -0.41 -35.44
C VAL A 329 -15.57 0.64 -34.95
N GLN A 330 -15.29 1.90 -35.29
CA GLN A 330 -16.16 3.01 -34.90
C GLN A 330 -16.37 3.99 -36.05
N SER A 331 -17.55 4.59 -36.08
CA SER A 331 -17.79 5.79 -36.87
C SER A 331 -18.54 6.80 -36.02
N LYS A 332 -18.20 8.07 -36.22
CA LYS A 332 -18.79 9.19 -35.51
C LYS A 332 -19.22 10.25 -36.50
N ALA A 333 -20.39 10.81 -36.29
CA ALA A 333 -20.92 11.89 -37.10
C ALA A 333 -21.53 12.98 -36.22
N ARG A 334 -21.34 14.24 -36.61
CA ARG A 334 -22.04 15.36 -36.00
C ARG A 334 -23.42 15.47 -36.63
N ILE A 335 -24.47 15.43 -35.82
CA ILE A 335 -25.85 15.51 -36.31
C ILE A 335 -26.51 16.80 -35.81
N THR A 336 -27.54 17.26 -36.52
CA THR A 336 -28.31 18.46 -36.13
C THR A 336 -29.62 18.10 -35.44
N ASN A 337 -30.22 16.95 -35.79
CA ASN A 337 -31.45 16.46 -35.19
C ASN A 337 -31.33 14.95 -34.90
N PRO A 338 -31.51 14.50 -33.65
CA PRO A 338 -31.48 13.08 -33.31
C PRO A 338 -32.75 12.29 -33.69
N GLY A 339 -33.85 12.97 -34.04
CA GLY A 339 -35.15 12.35 -34.35
C GLY A 339 -35.07 11.24 -35.42
N PRO A 340 -34.48 11.51 -36.62
CA PRO A 340 -34.35 10.51 -37.68
C PRO A 340 -33.57 9.26 -37.27
N VAL A 341 -32.54 9.41 -36.43
CA VAL A 341 -31.77 8.27 -35.91
C VAL A 341 -32.66 7.40 -35.02
N VAL A 342 -33.44 8.01 -34.13
CA VAL A 342 -34.34 7.27 -33.23
C VAL A 342 -35.46 6.58 -34.01
N GLU A 343 -36.00 7.23 -35.03
CA GLU A 343 -37.02 6.62 -35.92
C GLU A 343 -36.44 5.42 -36.69
N ALA A 344 -35.24 5.56 -37.25
CA ALA A 344 -34.53 4.48 -37.94
C ALA A 344 -34.29 3.26 -37.05
N LEU A 345 -33.88 3.46 -35.79
CA LEU A 345 -33.65 2.39 -34.83
C LEU A 345 -34.93 1.63 -34.42
N ASN A 346 -36.10 2.25 -34.56
CA ASN A 346 -37.39 1.60 -34.33
C ASN A 346 -37.93 0.88 -35.58
N GLY A 347 -37.22 0.95 -36.70
CA GLY A 347 -37.54 0.23 -37.93
C GLY A 347 -37.36 -1.29 -37.80
N PRO A 348 -37.90 -2.07 -38.75
CA PRO A 348 -37.83 -3.53 -38.72
C PRO A 348 -36.42 -4.10 -38.93
N GLU A 349 -35.46 -3.27 -39.35
CA GLU A 349 -34.08 -3.68 -39.67
C GLU A 349 -33.21 -3.89 -38.42
N PHE A 350 -33.61 -3.31 -37.28
CA PHE A 350 -32.86 -3.39 -36.03
C PHE A 350 -33.61 -4.19 -34.98
N THR A 351 -32.91 -5.07 -34.29
CA THR A 351 -33.41 -5.67 -33.05
C THR A 351 -32.72 -5.02 -31.86
N ILE A 352 -33.43 -4.18 -31.11
CA ILE A 352 -32.88 -3.55 -29.90
C ILE A 352 -32.83 -4.58 -28.77
N THR A 353 -31.62 -4.89 -28.30
CA THR A 353 -31.42 -5.82 -27.18
C THR A 353 -31.39 -5.09 -25.84
N LYS A 354 -30.86 -3.87 -25.80
CA LYS A 354 -30.76 -3.09 -24.56
C LYS A 354 -30.63 -1.58 -24.80
N PRO A 355 -31.61 -0.77 -24.38
CA PRO A 355 -31.46 0.68 -24.28
C PRO A 355 -30.89 1.08 -22.90
N THR A 356 -30.02 2.08 -22.85
CA THR A 356 -29.53 2.69 -21.60
C THR A 356 -29.30 4.19 -21.77
N GLU A 357 -29.50 4.95 -20.69
CA GLU A 357 -29.29 6.41 -20.66
C GLU A 357 -28.36 6.78 -19.50
N ARG A 358 -27.35 7.60 -19.78
CA ARG A 358 -26.23 7.83 -18.85
C ARG A 358 -25.64 9.23 -18.95
N THR A 359 -25.12 9.72 -17.84
CA THR A 359 -24.19 10.86 -17.81
C THR A 359 -22.78 10.34 -17.56
N GLN A 360 -21.82 10.73 -18.40
CA GLN A 360 -20.43 10.30 -18.31
C GLN A 360 -19.52 11.49 -18.11
N TYR A 361 -18.71 11.42 -17.05
CA TYR A 361 -17.60 12.33 -16.81
C TYR A 361 -16.31 11.57 -17.08
N ASP A 362 -15.62 11.93 -18.15
CA ASP A 362 -14.36 11.32 -18.56
C ASP A 362 -13.21 12.29 -18.26
N THR A 363 -12.31 11.90 -17.35
CA THR A 363 -11.03 12.59 -17.13
C THR A 363 -9.92 11.79 -17.80
N TYR A 364 -9.25 12.41 -18.77
CA TYR A 364 -8.13 11.83 -19.51
C TYR A 364 -6.81 12.32 -18.94
N PHE A 365 -5.90 11.38 -18.73
CA PHE A 365 -4.52 11.59 -18.33
C PHE A 365 -3.64 11.34 -19.55
N ALA A 366 -3.06 12.41 -20.09
CA ALA A 366 -2.16 12.37 -21.24
C ALA A 366 -0.71 12.58 -20.80
N PHE A 367 0.20 11.97 -21.55
CA PHE A 367 1.64 11.95 -21.27
C PHE A 367 2.40 12.44 -22.51
N GLN A 368 3.56 13.07 -22.34
CA GLN A 368 4.37 13.62 -23.43
C GLN A 368 4.83 12.55 -24.43
N ASP A 369 5.13 11.35 -23.96
CA ASP A 369 5.42 10.20 -24.81
C ASP A 369 4.11 9.55 -25.25
N GLU A 370 3.69 9.84 -26.48
CA GLU A 370 2.48 9.30 -27.09
C GLU A 370 2.48 7.76 -27.08
N ALA A 371 3.64 7.09 -27.14
CA ALA A 371 3.74 5.63 -27.13
C ALA A 371 3.25 5.01 -25.81
N ARG A 372 3.23 5.77 -24.71
CA ARG A 372 2.65 5.35 -23.42
C ARG A 372 1.14 5.21 -23.50
N GLY A 373 0.50 5.86 -24.47
CA GLY A 373 -0.94 5.93 -24.59
C GLY A 373 -1.57 6.87 -23.57
N ARG A 374 -2.85 6.64 -23.27
CA ARG A 374 -3.67 7.54 -22.45
C ARG A 374 -4.50 6.76 -21.46
N VAL A 375 -4.55 7.22 -20.21
CA VAL A 375 -5.42 6.66 -19.18
C VAL A 375 -6.68 7.50 -19.09
N ARG A 376 -7.85 6.86 -19.03
CA ARG A 376 -9.13 7.51 -18.80
C ARG A 376 -9.73 7.03 -17.49
N TYR A 377 -9.96 7.95 -16.57
CA TYR A 377 -10.87 7.77 -15.44
C TYR A 377 -12.28 8.15 -15.86
N ARG A 378 -13.23 7.22 -15.76
CA ARG A 378 -14.64 7.44 -16.08
C ARG A 378 -15.50 7.31 -14.85
N GLU A 379 -16.37 8.28 -14.65
CA GLU A 379 -17.54 8.21 -13.78
C GLU A 379 -18.81 8.07 -14.65
N ASP A 380 -19.50 6.93 -14.51
CA ASP A 380 -20.66 6.55 -15.36
C ASP A 380 -21.94 6.47 -14.49
N HIS A 381 -22.80 7.49 -14.60
CA HIS A 381 -24.10 7.57 -13.94
C HIS A 381 -25.19 7.02 -14.84
N ARG A 382 -25.96 6.02 -14.41
CA ARG A 382 -27.07 5.46 -15.19
C ARG A 382 -28.40 6.03 -14.70
N HIS A 383 -29.28 6.38 -15.64
CA HIS A 383 -30.60 6.95 -15.37
C HIS A 383 -31.76 6.04 -15.80
N ASP A 384 -31.45 4.89 -16.40
CA ASP A 384 -32.45 3.96 -16.91
C ASP A 384 -33.08 3.07 -15.80
N PRO A 385 -34.31 2.54 -15.99
CA PRO A 385 -34.97 1.71 -14.98
C PRO A 385 -34.13 0.50 -14.55
N GLY A 386 -33.86 0.37 -13.24
CA GLY A 386 -32.94 -0.64 -12.69
C GLY A 386 -31.47 -0.22 -12.68
N ALA A 387 -31.17 1.07 -12.87
CA ALA A 387 -29.87 1.65 -12.64
C ALA A 387 -29.39 1.46 -11.19
N ARG A 388 -28.06 1.42 -11.01
CA ARG A 388 -27.43 1.46 -9.69
C ARG A 388 -27.56 2.87 -9.14
N LEU A 389 -27.71 3.00 -7.82
CA LEU A 389 -27.68 4.28 -7.13
C LEU A 389 -26.29 4.92 -7.21
N ASP A 390 -25.24 4.11 -7.11
CA ASP A 390 -23.87 4.58 -7.18
C ASP A 390 -23.32 4.57 -8.62
N PRO A 391 -22.56 5.62 -9.01
CA PRO A 391 -21.87 5.65 -10.29
C PRO A 391 -20.86 4.51 -10.42
N LYS A 392 -20.68 4.02 -11.65
CA LYS A 392 -19.62 3.06 -11.97
C LYS A 392 -18.35 3.82 -12.33
N TYR A 393 -17.31 3.61 -11.55
CA TYR A 393 -15.98 4.15 -11.83
C TYR A 393 -15.12 3.13 -12.59
N THR A 394 -14.40 3.57 -13.63
CA THR A 394 -13.57 2.68 -14.46
C THR A 394 -12.34 3.38 -14.98
N LEU A 395 -11.18 2.73 -14.86
CA LEU A 395 -9.95 3.09 -15.54
C LEU A 395 -9.87 2.39 -16.89
N THR A 396 -9.41 3.09 -17.91
CA THR A 396 -9.11 2.51 -19.23
C THR A 396 -7.77 3.01 -19.71
N LEU A 397 -6.80 2.12 -19.92
CA LEU A 397 -5.61 2.44 -20.70
C LEU A 397 -5.89 2.16 -22.18
N THR A 398 -5.57 3.15 -22.99
CA THR A 398 -5.66 3.11 -24.44
C THR A 398 -4.27 3.34 -25.00
N VAL A 399 -3.68 2.33 -25.61
CA VAL A 399 -2.40 2.45 -26.32
C VAL A 399 -2.68 2.97 -27.74
N PRO A 400 -1.81 3.81 -28.34
CA PRO A 400 -2.04 4.32 -29.69
C PRO A 400 -2.18 3.19 -30.71
N ALA A 401 -3.05 3.40 -31.70
CA ALA A 401 -3.36 2.45 -32.76
C ALA A 401 -2.60 2.79 -34.04
N GLU A 402 -2.36 1.79 -34.90
CA GLU A 402 -2.27 2.06 -36.33
C GLU A 402 -3.69 2.34 -36.85
N GLU A 403 -3.95 3.58 -37.29
CA GLU A 403 -5.18 3.91 -38.01
C GLU A 403 -5.08 3.37 -39.45
N ARG A 404 -6.07 2.61 -39.88
CA ARG A 404 -6.20 2.20 -41.29
C ARG A 404 -7.33 2.99 -41.92
N ASP A 405 -6.95 3.99 -42.71
CA ASP A 405 -7.85 4.94 -43.36
C ASP A 405 -8.43 4.41 -44.69
N ASP A 406 -8.43 3.08 -44.87
CA ASP A 406 -8.84 2.41 -46.10
C ASP A 406 -10.37 2.34 -46.30
N PHE A 407 -11.16 2.81 -45.32
CA PHE A 407 -12.63 2.72 -45.33
C PHE A 407 -13.29 4.12 -45.39
N PRO A 408 -14.17 4.40 -46.37
CA PRO A 408 -14.72 5.74 -46.57
C PRO A 408 -15.68 6.22 -45.47
N HIS A 409 -16.28 5.30 -44.70
CA HIS A 409 -17.38 5.61 -43.77
C HIS A 409 -17.13 5.21 -42.31
N ALA A 410 -16.00 4.58 -42.00
CA ALA A 410 -15.69 4.09 -40.66
C ALA A 410 -14.18 4.12 -40.42
N VAL A 411 -13.77 4.30 -39.16
CA VAL A 411 -12.37 4.21 -38.75
C VAL A 411 -12.15 2.84 -38.11
N LEU A 412 -11.23 2.08 -38.71
CA LEU A 412 -10.77 0.80 -38.15
C LEU A 412 -9.60 1.06 -37.22
N LEU A 413 -9.77 0.74 -35.93
CA LEU A 413 -8.76 0.97 -34.90
C LEU A 413 -8.29 -0.36 -34.32
N SER A 414 -7.01 -0.64 -34.49
CA SER A 414 -6.32 -1.75 -33.82
C SER A 414 -5.61 -1.20 -32.58
N ARG A 415 -6.19 -1.35 -31.39
CA ARG A 415 -5.60 -0.86 -30.14
C ARG A 415 -5.68 -1.88 -29.01
N ALA A 416 -4.60 -2.00 -28.25
CA ALA A 416 -4.65 -2.69 -26.96
C ALA A 416 -5.43 -1.82 -25.97
N ARG A 417 -6.51 -2.38 -25.41
CA ARG A 417 -7.36 -1.72 -24.43
C ARG A 417 -7.42 -2.55 -23.15
N TYR A 418 -7.10 -1.90 -22.05
CA TYR A 418 -7.09 -2.52 -20.73
C TYR A 418 -8.06 -1.78 -19.82
N THR A 419 -8.94 -2.51 -19.13
CA THR A 419 -9.89 -1.91 -18.20
C THR A 419 -9.72 -2.46 -16.79
N ALA A 420 -9.92 -1.58 -15.80
CA ALA A 420 -9.90 -1.92 -14.38
C ALA A 420 -10.96 -1.10 -13.63
N PRO A 421 -11.51 -1.60 -12.51
CA PRO A 421 -12.31 -0.78 -11.59
C PRO A 421 -11.49 0.41 -11.09
N ALA A 422 -12.15 1.56 -10.88
CA ALA A 422 -11.53 2.70 -10.18
C ALA A 422 -12.13 2.80 -8.77
N ASP A 423 -11.44 2.27 -7.78
CA ASP A 423 -11.86 2.17 -6.38
C ASP A 423 -11.29 3.29 -5.48
N ARG A 424 -10.44 4.16 -6.03
CA ARG A 424 -9.85 5.31 -5.33
C ARG A 424 -10.38 6.65 -5.86
N SER A 425 -10.08 7.71 -5.15
CA SER A 425 -10.48 9.07 -5.55
C SER A 425 -9.76 9.52 -6.82
N LEU A 426 -10.37 10.43 -7.58
CA LEU A 426 -9.71 11.06 -8.73
C LEU A 426 -8.37 11.70 -8.36
N ARG A 427 -8.29 12.31 -7.17
CA ARG A 427 -7.05 12.89 -6.63
C ARG A 427 -5.94 11.85 -6.50
N PHE A 428 -6.25 10.69 -5.92
CA PHE A 428 -5.30 9.58 -5.84
C PHE A 428 -4.75 9.22 -7.22
N TYR A 429 -5.63 9.06 -8.22
CA TYR A 429 -5.17 8.68 -9.56
C TYR A 429 -4.35 9.77 -10.26
N ARG A 430 -4.64 11.06 -10.03
CA ARG A 430 -3.81 12.17 -10.51
C ARG A 430 -2.40 12.10 -9.92
N GLU A 431 -2.30 11.87 -8.61
CA GLU A 431 -1.01 11.75 -7.91
C GLU A 431 -0.27 10.45 -8.28
N TYR A 432 -0.99 9.37 -8.56
CA TYR A 432 -0.42 8.07 -8.90
C TYR A 432 0.11 7.98 -10.34
N PHE A 433 -0.64 8.52 -11.30
CA PHE A 433 -0.25 8.50 -12.71
C PHE A 433 0.67 9.67 -13.09
N GLN A 434 0.59 10.80 -12.39
CA GLN A 434 1.37 12.01 -12.66
C GLN A 434 1.34 12.43 -14.15
N PRO A 435 0.15 12.73 -14.71
CA PRO A 435 0.03 13.10 -16.12
C PRO A 435 0.61 14.47 -16.41
N ASP A 436 1.13 14.64 -17.63
CA ASP A 436 1.59 15.94 -18.14
C ASP A 436 0.42 16.86 -18.47
N GLN A 437 -0.71 16.30 -18.91
CA GLN A 437 -1.93 17.04 -19.22
C GLN A 437 -3.18 16.29 -18.77
N ILE A 438 -4.17 17.06 -18.30
CA ILE A 438 -5.50 16.56 -17.92
C ILE A 438 -6.54 17.19 -18.84
N ILE A 439 -7.37 16.36 -19.46
CA ILE A 439 -8.47 16.79 -20.33
C ILE A 439 -9.77 16.20 -19.81
N GLU A 440 -10.81 17.01 -19.66
CA GLU A 440 -12.11 16.60 -19.13
C GLU A 440 -13.18 16.67 -20.21
N VAL A 441 -13.98 15.61 -20.34
CA VAL A 441 -15.08 15.52 -21.30
C VAL A 441 -16.34 15.09 -20.56
N GLU A 442 -17.36 15.93 -20.60
CA GLU A 442 -18.69 15.60 -20.09
C GLU A 442 -19.65 15.29 -21.25
N LYS A 443 -20.41 14.20 -21.13
CA LYS A 443 -21.45 13.89 -22.10
C LYS A 443 -22.66 13.16 -21.53
N GLN A 444 -23.79 13.43 -22.14
CA GLN A 444 -25.01 12.65 -21.98
C GLN A 444 -25.12 11.63 -23.11
N ARG A 445 -25.25 10.35 -22.76
CA ARG A 445 -25.28 9.24 -23.72
C ARG A 445 -26.59 8.47 -23.64
N ARG A 446 -27.28 8.38 -24.77
CA ARG A 446 -28.35 7.41 -25.01
C ARG A 446 -27.80 6.31 -25.90
N ARG A 447 -27.75 5.08 -25.40
CA ARG A 447 -27.14 3.93 -26.07
C ARG A 447 -28.17 2.86 -26.34
N TRP A 448 -28.18 2.36 -27.57
CA TRP A 448 -28.85 1.14 -27.97
C TRP A 448 -27.81 0.09 -28.32
N ARG A 449 -27.90 -1.08 -27.68
CA ARG A 449 -27.34 -2.30 -28.26
C ARG A 449 -28.35 -2.87 -29.22
N VAL A 450 -27.93 -3.07 -30.47
CA VAL A 450 -28.77 -3.57 -31.54
C VAL A 450 -28.12 -4.76 -32.22
N ILE A 451 -28.93 -5.64 -32.78
CA ILE A 451 -28.51 -6.62 -33.77
C ILE A 451 -28.97 -6.11 -35.13
N TYR A 452 -28.02 -5.96 -36.06
CA TYR A 452 -28.26 -5.59 -37.46
C TYR A 452 -27.61 -6.63 -38.36
N LYS A 453 -28.39 -7.26 -39.24
CA LYS A 453 -27.96 -8.36 -40.12
C LYS A 453 -27.18 -9.49 -39.41
N GLY A 454 -27.54 -9.78 -38.16
CA GLY A 454 -26.93 -10.82 -37.34
C GLY A 454 -25.70 -10.39 -36.53
N GLU A 455 -25.23 -9.15 -36.69
CA GLU A 455 -24.08 -8.61 -35.98
C GLU A 455 -24.51 -7.61 -34.88
N GLU A 456 -23.78 -7.60 -33.77
CA GLU A 456 -24.04 -6.69 -32.64
C GLU A 456 -23.36 -5.33 -32.83
N PHE A 457 -24.11 -4.25 -32.61
CA PHE A 457 -23.60 -2.88 -32.61
C PHE A 457 -24.06 -2.12 -31.37
N ALA A 458 -23.22 -1.20 -30.89
CA ALA A 458 -23.58 -0.19 -29.92
C ALA A 458 -23.73 1.16 -30.63
N ILE A 459 -24.97 1.61 -30.78
CA ILE A 459 -25.31 2.90 -31.37
C ILE A 459 -25.52 3.89 -30.23
N ASN A 460 -24.75 4.97 -30.22
CA ASN A 460 -24.73 5.97 -29.17
C ASN A 460 -25.15 7.32 -29.76
N LEU A 461 -26.15 7.93 -29.15
CA LEU A 461 -26.43 9.34 -29.31
C LEU A 461 -25.81 10.07 -28.12
N ASP A 462 -24.74 10.81 -28.40
CA ASP A 462 -23.98 11.55 -27.41
C ASP A 462 -24.26 13.03 -27.54
N THR A 463 -24.53 13.71 -26.43
CA THR A 463 -24.55 15.17 -26.37
C THR A 463 -23.38 15.62 -25.52
N LEU A 464 -22.39 16.26 -26.13
CA LEU A 464 -21.28 16.86 -25.39
C LEU A 464 -21.75 18.14 -24.70
N VAL A 465 -21.43 18.26 -23.42
CA VAL A 465 -21.83 19.40 -22.58
C VAL A 465 -20.56 20.10 -22.10
N GLY A 466 -20.49 21.43 -22.23
CA GLY A 466 -19.32 22.19 -21.80
C GLY A 466 -18.06 21.99 -22.66
N SER A 467 -18.20 21.38 -23.83
CA SER A 467 -17.13 21.12 -24.79
C SER A 467 -16.81 22.33 -25.67
N ALA A 468 -15.59 22.36 -26.24
CA ALA A 468 -15.22 23.30 -27.31
C ALA A 468 -16.15 23.17 -28.54
N GLU A 469 -16.59 21.94 -28.85
CA GLU A 469 -17.56 21.66 -29.90
C GLU A 469 -18.82 21.00 -29.31
N PRO A 470 -19.82 21.79 -28.85
CA PRO A 470 -21.05 21.24 -28.31
C PRO A 470 -21.97 20.75 -29.42
N GLY A 471 -22.79 19.77 -29.08
CA GLY A 471 -23.85 19.28 -29.96
C GLY A 471 -24.07 17.77 -29.89
N PRO A 472 -25.09 17.28 -30.59
CA PRO A 472 -25.34 15.87 -30.66
C PRO A 472 -24.43 15.20 -31.70
N TYR A 473 -23.89 14.05 -31.32
CA TYR A 473 -23.07 13.18 -32.15
C TYR A 473 -23.71 11.79 -32.18
N LEU A 474 -23.71 11.19 -33.36
CA LEU A 474 -24.00 9.77 -33.54
C LEU A 474 -22.67 9.02 -33.53
N GLU A 475 -22.50 8.07 -32.62
CA GLU A 475 -21.33 7.20 -32.55
C GLU A 475 -21.76 5.73 -32.62
N ILE A 476 -21.37 5.03 -33.68
CA ILE A 476 -21.66 3.60 -33.89
C ILE A 476 -20.39 2.80 -33.63
N LYS A 477 -20.49 1.74 -32.82
CA LYS A 477 -19.34 0.93 -32.40
C LYS A 477 -19.62 -0.55 -32.49
N SER A 478 -18.63 -1.31 -32.92
CA SER A 478 -18.55 -2.75 -32.68
C SER A 478 -17.12 -3.17 -32.37
N ARG A 479 -16.97 -4.30 -31.69
CA ARG A 479 -15.69 -4.91 -31.34
C ARG A 479 -15.62 -6.34 -31.83
N THR A 480 -14.40 -6.81 -32.08
CA THR A 480 -14.14 -8.19 -32.52
C THR A 480 -12.68 -8.58 -32.34
N TRP A 481 -12.42 -9.88 -32.30
CA TRP A 481 -11.07 -10.46 -32.30
C TRP A 481 -10.49 -10.65 -33.71
N SER A 482 -11.31 -10.55 -34.76
CA SER A 482 -10.92 -10.87 -36.14
C SER A 482 -10.85 -9.62 -37.02
N LEU A 483 -9.72 -9.41 -37.68
CA LEU A 483 -9.55 -8.31 -38.65
C LEU A 483 -10.59 -8.40 -39.78
N ARG A 484 -10.80 -9.59 -40.35
CA ARG A 484 -11.79 -9.80 -41.43
C ARG A 484 -13.22 -9.49 -40.97
N ASP A 485 -13.54 -9.80 -39.72
CA ASP A 485 -14.83 -9.44 -39.13
C ASP A 485 -14.94 -7.92 -38.91
N ALA A 486 -13.85 -7.27 -38.50
CA ALA A 486 -13.79 -5.83 -38.32
C ALA A 486 -14.05 -5.08 -39.64
N GLU A 487 -13.46 -5.55 -40.76
CA GLU A 487 -13.70 -5.01 -42.10
C GLU A 487 -15.17 -5.20 -42.53
N HIS A 488 -15.75 -6.37 -42.25
CA HIS A 488 -17.17 -6.63 -42.52
C HIS A 488 -18.07 -5.66 -41.74
N LYS A 489 -17.78 -5.48 -40.45
CA LYS A 489 -18.52 -4.57 -39.57
C LYS A 489 -18.35 -3.11 -39.94
N ALA A 490 -17.19 -2.71 -40.47
CA ALA A 490 -16.97 -1.35 -41.00
C ALA A 490 -17.92 -1.04 -42.16
N ASN A 491 -18.11 -1.99 -43.08
CA ASN A 491 -19.07 -1.84 -44.17
C ASN A 491 -20.51 -1.76 -43.65
N LEU A 492 -20.89 -2.61 -42.69
CA LEU A 492 -22.22 -2.56 -42.06
C LEU A 492 -22.47 -1.24 -41.33
N ILE A 493 -21.46 -0.66 -40.67
CA ILE A 493 -21.57 0.68 -40.07
C ILE A 493 -21.91 1.73 -41.13
N GLY A 494 -21.28 1.66 -42.32
CA GLY A 494 -21.61 2.53 -43.45
C GLY A 494 -23.09 2.46 -43.86
N GLU A 495 -23.64 1.24 -43.94
CA GLU A 495 -25.07 1.05 -44.20
C GLU A 495 -25.96 1.64 -43.09
N ILE A 496 -25.61 1.39 -41.82
CA ILE A 496 -26.37 1.92 -40.67
C ILE A 496 -26.37 3.44 -40.66
N LEU A 497 -25.25 4.09 -41.01
CA LEU A 497 -25.17 5.54 -41.14
C LEU A 497 -26.12 6.08 -42.21
N GLN A 498 -26.20 5.42 -43.37
CA GLN A 498 -27.13 5.79 -44.44
C GLN A 498 -28.59 5.64 -43.99
N ILE A 499 -28.92 4.55 -43.30
CA ILE A 499 -30.26 4.32 -42.73
C ILE A 499 -30.62 5.40 -41.70
N CYS A 500 -29.63 5.85 -40.92
CA CYS A 500 -29.77 6.95 -39.95
C CYS A 500 -29.76 8.35 -40.60
N GLY A 501 -29.64 8.45 -41.93
CA GLY A 501 -29.66 9.73 -42.65
C GLY A 501 -28.38 10.57 -42.48
N VAL A 502 -27.24 9.93 -42.22
CA VAL A 502 -25.95 10.61 -42.05
C VAL A 502 -25.17 10.62 -43.37
N HIS A 503 -24.70 11.80 -43.77
CA HIS A 503 -23.87 12.02 -44.95
C HIS A 503 -22.37 12.05 -44.62
N GLU A 504 -21.51 11.84 -45.62
CA GLU A 504 -20.05 11.77 -45.43
C GLU A 504 -19.44 13.07 -44.87
N ASP A 505 -19.98 14.22 -45.24
CA ASP A 505 -19.54 15.54 -44.77
C ASP A 505 -19.81 15.78 -43.28
N GLN A 506 -20.65 14.95 -42.67
CA GLN A 506 -20.96 14.98 -41.24
C GLN A 506 -20.02 14.10 -40.41
N LEU A 507 -19.16 13.28 -41.03
CA LEU A 507 -18.27 12.37 -40.34
C LEU A 507 -17.15 13.11 -39.59
N VAL A 508 -16.89 12.66 -38.37
CA VAL A 508 -15.87 13.22 -37.46
C VAL A 508 -14.86 12.14 -37.15
N LYS A 509 -13.65 12.29 -37.71
CA LYS A 509 -12.56 11.32 -37.49
C LYS A 509 -11.94 11.41 -36.09
N LYS A 510 -11.95 12.61 -35.47
CA LYS A 510 -11.36 12.86 -34.15
C LYS A 510 -12.12 12.20 -33.00
N GLU A 511 -11.41 11.74 -31.98
CA GLU A 511 -12.00 11.33 -30.69
C GLU A 511 -12.54 12.53 -29.91
N TYR A 512 -13.47 12.32 -28.96
CA TYR A 512 -14.07 13.44 -28.21
C TYR A 512 -13.04 14.27 -27.43
N VAL A 513 -12.05 13.60 -26.85
CA VAL A 513 -10.92 14.24 -26.16
C VAL A 513 -10.01 15.05 -27.09
N GLU A 514 -9.93 14.70 -28.37
CA GLU A 514 -9.18 15.47 -29.38
C GLU A 514 -9.96 16.68 -29.88
N LEU A 515 -11.29 16.67 -29.73
CA LEU A 515 -12.13 17.85 -29.98
C LEU A 515 -11.93 18.91 -28.89
N GLU A 516 -11.74 18.51 -27.63
CA GLU A 516 -11.42 19.45 -26.54
C GLU A 516 -9.99 20.02 -26.65
N GLY A 517 -9.03 19.20 -27.07
CA GLY A 517 -7.61 19.57 -27.10
C GLY A 517 -7.17 20.45 -28.29
N ALA A 518 -8.08 20.84 -29.19
CA ALA A 518 -7.74 21.55 -30.42
C ALA A 518 -7.39 23.05 -30.22
N GLU A 519 -7.60 23.61 -29.03
CA GLU A 519 -7.21 24.99 -28.69
C GLU A 519 -5.91 25.05 -27.86
N THR A 520 -4.82 24.47 -28.37
CA THR A 520 -3.45 24.93 -28.05
C THR A 520 -2.47 24.33 -29.05
N ARG A 521 -2.30 25.01 -30.19
CA ARG A 521 -1.09 24.90 -31.02
C ARG A 521 -0.48 26.28 -31.20
#